data_AF-A0A8S1KAI4-F1
#
_entry.id   AF-A0A8S1KAI4-F1
#
_cell.length_a   1.000
_cell.length_b   1.000
_cell.length_c   1.000
_cell.angle_alpha   90.00
_cell.angle_beta   90.00
_cell.angle_gamma   90.00
#
_symmetry.space_group_name_H-M   'P 1'
#
loop_
_entity.id
_entity.type
_entity.pdbx_description
1 polymer ?
#
loop_
_entity_poly.entity_id
_entity_poly.type
_entity_poly.pdbx_seq_one_letter_code
_entity_poly.pdbx_strand_id
1 'polypeptide(L)'
;MGKLHGTLAKAGKVRKQTPKVEKQVRRHKIPKGRAYKRICFNRRFGTAVAGTGPQQKRKGPNWHAGRKELIEEERKKQVEQRRQRKKDAPK
;
A
#
# COMPACT_ATOMS: atom_id res chain seq x y z
N MET A 1 6.06 38.96 18.86
CA MET A 1 6.93 37.91 18.28
C MET A 1 6.43 37.55 16.88
N GLY A 2 6.91 38.26 15.85
CA GLY A 2 6.43 38.10 14.48
C GLY A 2 7.00 36.87 13.77
N LYS A 3 6.28 36.37 12.76
CA LYS A 3 6.83 35.38 11.81
C LYS A 3 7.97 36.05 11.04
N LEU A 4 9.20 35.72 11.40
CA LEU A 4 10.41 36.22 10.72
C LEU A 4 10.66 35.43 9.43
N HIS A 5 11.08 36.13 8.37
CA HIS A 5 11.52 35.49 7.13
C HIS A 5 12.83 34.71 7.33
N GLY A 6 13.12 33.79 6.41
CA GLY A 6 14.35 33.00 6.43
C GLY A 6 15.59 33.89 6.24
N THR A 7 16.60 33.71 7.09
CA THR A 7 17.89 34.41 6.97
C THR A 7 18.89 33.54 6.21
N LEU A 8 19.88 34.17 5.55
CA LEU A 8 20.95 33.47 4.85
C LEU A 8 21.72 32.49 5.77
N ALA A 9 21.93 32.89 7.03
CA ALA A 9 22.58 32.06 8.05
C ALA A 9 21.79 30.79 8.45
N LYS A 10 20.50 30.70 8.09
CA LYS A 10 19.64 29.53 8.37
C LYS A 10 19.52 28.58 7.17
N ALA A 11 20.44 28.65 6.21
CA ALA A 11 20.51 27.71 5.10
C ALA A 11 20.58 26.25 5.61
N GLY A 12 19.71 25.40 5.06
CA GLY A 12 19.62 23.99 5.46
C GLY A 12 18.98 23.72 6.82
N LYS A 13 18.40 24.72 7.50
CA LYS A 13 17.75 24.59 8.82
C LYS A 13 16.82 23.37 8.89
N VAL A 14 15.92 23.21 7.93
CA VAL A 14 14.91 22.14 7.94
C VAL A 14 15.57 20.76 7.86
N ARG A 15 16.54 20.57 6.95
CA ARG A 15 17.25 19.29 6.80
C ARG A 15 18.13 18.95 8.02
N LYS A 16 18.69 19.96 8.69
CA LYS A 16 19.45 19.78 9.94
C LYS A 16 18.54 19.43 11.12
N GLN A 17 17.32 19.95 11.14
CA GLN A 17 16.32 19.66 12.17
C GLN A 17 15.62 18.32 11.99
N THR A 18 15.42 17.86 10.75
CA THR A 18 14.74 16.58 10.51
C THR A 18 15.58 15.42 11.06
N PRO A 19 15.02 14.58 11.96
CA PRO A 19 15.74 13.41 12.44
C PRO A 19 16.06 12.47 11.28
N LYS A 20 17.29 11.93 11.28
CA LYS A 20 17.73 11.01 10.23
C LYS A 20 17.12 9.63 10.47
N VAL A 21 15.99 9.37 9.82
CA VAL A 21 15.33 8.06 9.88
C VAL A 21 15.95 7.15 8.81
N GLU A 22 16.43 5.99 9.23
CA GLU A 22 16.95 4.96 8.33
C GLU A 22 15.82 4.29 7.53
N LYS A 23 16.16 3.78 6.34
CA LYS A 23 15.20 3.04 5.53
C LYS A 23 15.02 1.63 6.11
N GLN A 24 13.78 1.18 6.18
CA GLN A 24 13.49 -0.21 6.57
C GLN A 24 14.17 -1.19 5.60
N VAL A 25 14.88 -2.16 6.16
CA VAL A 25 15.45 -3.28 5.38
C VAL A 25 14.31 -4.09 4.79
N ARG A 26 14.38 -4.33 3.48
CA ARG A 26 13.36 -5.10 2.79
C ARG A 26 13.57 -6.58 3.08
N ARG A 27 12.51 -7.26 3.53
CA ARG A 27 12.52 -8.72 3.72
C ARG A 27 12.86 -9.49 2.44
N HIS A 28 12.43 -8.98 1.28
CA HIS A 28 12.67 -9.59 -0.03
C HIS A 28 12.97 -8.54 -1.10
N LYS A 29 13.69 -8.95 -2.15
CA LYS A 29 13.94 -8.12 -3.33
C LYS A 29 12.65 -7.80 -4.07
N ILE A 30 12.54 -6.56 -4.56
CA ILE A 30 11.45 -6.19 -5.48
C ILE A 30 11.85 -6.64 -6.89
N PRO A 31 11.07 -7.53 -7.55
CA PRO A 31 11.38 -7.97 -8.90
C PRO A 31 11.36 -6.78 -9.86
N LYS A 32 12.17 -6.85 -10.92
CA LYS A 32 12.29 -5.82 -11.95
C LYS A 32 11.75 -6.30 -13.29
N GLY A 33 11.49 -5.38 -14.21
CA GLY A 33 11.01 -5.68 -15.57
C GLY A 33 9.62 -6.31 -15.60
N ARG A 34 9.48 -7.35 -16.44
CA ARG A 34 8.19 -8.03 -16.71
C ARG A 34 7.51 -8.57 -15.45
N ALA A 35 8.29 -9.10 -14.52
CA ALA A 35 7.75 -9.65 -13.28
C ALA A 35 7.04 -8.57 -12.43
N TYR A 36 7.57 -7.35 -12.38
CA TYR A 36 6.91 -6.24 -11.69
C TYR A 36 5.61 -5.83 -12.38
N LYS A 37 5.62 -5.76 -13.72
CA LYS A 37 4.41 -5.44 -14.50
C LYS A 37 3.31 -6.49 -14.29
N ARG A 38 3.67 -7.78 -14.19
CA ARG A 38 2.72 -8.85 -13.85
C ARG A 38 2.08 -8.63 -12.47
N ILE A 39 2.86 -8.26 -11.46
CA ILE A 39 2.34 -7.95 -10.12
C ILE A 39 1.38 -6.75 -10.15
N CYS A 40 1.75 -5.69 -10.88
CA CYS A 40 0.89 -4.51 -11.04
C CYS A 40 -0.42 -4.84 -11.74
N PHE A 41 -0.37 -5.63 -12.83
CA PHE A 41 -1.55 -6.06 -13.56
C PHE A 41 -2.46 -6.93 -12.69
N ASN A 42 -1.94 -7.99 -12.08
CA ASN A 42 -2.72 -8.89 -11.23
C ASN A 42 -3.38 -8.13 -10.07
N ARG A 43 -2.70 -7.15 -9.48
CA ARG A 43 -3.22 -6.35 -8.36
C ARG A 43 -4.31 -5.33 -8.77
N ARG A 44 -4.30 -4.82 -10.01
CA ARG A 44 -5.19 -3.72 -10.44
C ARG A 44 -6.27 -4.13 -11.43
N PHE A 45 -5.96 -5.07 -12.29
CA PHE A 45 -6.73 -5.40 -13.50
C PHE A 45 -6.99 -6.90 -13.65
N GLY A 46 -6.44 -7.75 -12.77
CA GLY A 46 -6.69 -9.19 -12.80
C GLY A 46 -8.17 -9.52 -12.58
N THR A 47 -8.58 -10.72 -13.01
CA THR A 47 -9.98 -11.17 -13.03
C THR A 47 -10.71 -11.01 -11.69
N ALA A 48 -10.01 -11.22 -10.56
CA ALA A 48 -10.58 -11.04 -9.22
C ALA A 48 -10.93 -9.57 -8.88
N VAL A 49 -10.27 -8.60 -9.50
CA VAL A 49 -10.56 -7.15 -9.36
C VAL A 49 -11.55 -6.70 -10.44
N ALA A 50 -11.64 -7.42 -11.56
CA ALA A 50 -12.59 -7.15 -12.63
C ALA A 50 -14.01 -7.61 -12.31
N GLY A 51 -14.18 -8.64 -11.46
CA GLY A 51 -15.47 -9.20 -11.06
C GLY A 51 -16.23 -8.45 -9.97
N THR A 52 -15.75 -7.29 -9.50
CA THR A 52 -16.59 -6.38 -8.69
C THR A 52 -17.67 -5.82 -9.61
N GLY A 53 -18.92 -6.26 -9.44
CA GLY A 53 -20.04 -5.91 -10.32
C GLY A 53 -20.23 -4.40 -10.52
N PRO A 54 -21.08 -3.97 -11.48
CA PRO A 54 -21.20 -2.59 -11.92
C PRO A 54 -21.49 -1.56 -10.80
N GLN A 55 -22.00 -1.98 -9.64
CA GLN A 55 -22.23 -1.10 -8.48
C GLN A 55 -21.04 -0.94 -7.52
N GLN A 56 -20.00 -1.79 -7.58
CA GLN A 56 -18.88 -1.73 -6.64
C GLN A 56 -17.74 -0.88 -7.19
N LYS A 57 -17.60 0.34 -6.66
CA LYS A 57 -16.49 1.25 -6.97
C LYS A 57 -15.16 0.62 -6.54
N ARG A 58 -14.22 0.46 -7.48
CA ARG A 58 -12.87 -0.06 -7.21
C ARG A 58 -12.13 0.85 -6.22
N LYS A 59 -11.43 0.25 -5.24
CA LYS A 59 -10.56 1.00 -4.33
C LYS A 59 -9.37 1.60 -5.07
N GLY A 60 -8.95 2.79 -4.65
CA GLY A 60 -7.77 3.46 -5.21
C GLY A 60 -6.48 2.66 -5.00
N PRO A 61 -5.49 2.71 -5.93
CA PRO A 61 -4.28 1.88 -5.86
C PRO A 61 -3.39 2.05 -4.62
N ASN A 62 -3.61 3.10 -3.81
CA ASN A 62 -2.86 3.41 -2.60
C ASN A 62 -3.78 3.67 -1.38
N TRP A 63 -5.02 3.16 -1.37
CA TRP A 63 -6.01 3.47 -0.31
C TRP A 63 -5.54 3.12 1.12
N HIS A 64 -4.70 2.08 1.27
CA HIS A 64 -4.17 1.69 2.57
C HIS A 64 -3.21 2.73 3.17
N ALA A 65 -2.50 3.50 2.34
CA ALA A 65 -1.54 4.55 2.77
C ALA A 65 -0.54 4.13 3.87
N GLY A 66 -0.21 2.84 3.97
CA GLY A 66 0.67 2.30 5.01
C GLY A 66 0.01 2.04 6.38
N ARG A 67 -1.32 2.21 6.51
CA ARG A 67 -2.08 1.85 7.71
C ARG A 67 -2.16 0.33 7.86
N LYS A 68 -1.52 -0.21 8.91
CA LYS A 68 -1.37 -1.65 9.13
C LYS A 68 -2.69 -2.33 9.48
N GLU A 69 -3.53 -1.68 10.29
CA GLU A 69 -4.83 -2.20 10.74
C GLU A 69 -5.73 -2.58 9.55
N LEU A 70 -5.89 -1.67 8.60
CA LEU A 70 -6.68 -1.90 7.39
C LEU A 70 -6.15 -3.07 6.54
N ILE A 71 -4.82 -3.24 6.50
CA ILE A 71 -4.17 -4.33 5.75
C ILE A 71 -4.42 -5.67 6.45
N GLU A 72 -4.30 -5.70 7.78
CA GLU A 72 -4.52 -6.90 8.58
C GLU A 72 -5.98 -7.34 8.58
N GLU A 73 -6.93 -6.40 8.67
CA GLU A 73 -8.36 -6.68 8.56
C GLU A 73 -8.73 -7.28 7.21
N GLU A 74 -8.25 -6.71 6.10
CA GLU A 74 -8.49 -7.30 4.77
C GLU A 74 -7.89 -8.69 4.64
N ARG A 75 -6.71 -8.91 5.22
CA ARG A 75 -6.08 -10.24 5.22
C ARG A 75 -6.94 -11.26 5.97
N LYS A 76 -7.46 -10.90 7.14
CA LYS A 76 -8.38 -11.75 7.92
C LYS A 76 -9.64 -12.07 7.11
N LYS A 77 -10.28 -11.05 6.52
CA LYS A 77 -11.47 -11.21 5.67
C LYS A 77 -11.21 -12.13 4.47
N GLN A 78 -10.07 -12.00 3.80
CA GLN A 78 -9.70 -12.87 2.68
C GLN A 78 -9.50 -14.33 3.09
N VAL A 79 -8.87 -14.57 4.25
CA VAL A 79 -8.68 -15.93 4.78
C VAL A 79 -10.02 -16.57 5.12
N GLU A 80 -10.92 -15.81 5.75
CA GLU A 80 -12.26 -16.27 6.10
C GLU A 80 -13.11 -16.58 4.86
N GLN A 81 -13.13 -15.69 3.87
CA GLN A 81 -13.80 -15.94 2.59
C GLN A 81 -13.26 -17.20 1.89
N ARG A 82 -11.95 -17.44 1.95
CA ARG A 82 -11.34 -18.66 1.38
C ARG A 82 -11.76 -19.92 2.14
N ARG A 83 -11.86 -19.86 3.48
CA ARG A 83 -12.34 -20.97 4.31
C ARG A 83 -13.79 -21.30 3.98
N GLN A 84 -14.64 -20.28 3.87
CA GLN A 84 -16.05 -20.44 3.53
C GLN A 84 -16.22 -21.08 2.13
N ARG A 85 -15.52 -20.56 1.11
CA ARG A 85 -15.52 -21.16 -0.24
C ARG A 85 -15.08 -22.63 -0.27
N LYS A 86 -14.12 -23.03 0.59
CA LYS A 86 -13.67 -24.42 0.67
C LYS A 86 -14.72 -25.31 1.34
N LYS A 87 -15.48 -24.76 2.30
CA LYS A 87 -16.58 -25.46 2.96
C LYS A 87 -17.77 -25.68 2.02
N ASP A 88 -18.04 -24.70 1.16
CA ASP A 88 -19.17 -24.70 0.23
C ASP A 88 -18.86 -25.36 -1.12
N ALA A 89 -17.64 -25.89 -1.30
CA ALA A 89 -17.27 -26.59 -2.52
C ALA A 89 -17.97 -27.96 -2.58
N PRO A 90 -18.65 -28.31 -3.70
CA PRO A 90 -19.25 -29.63 -3.85
C PRO A 90 -18.16 -30.71 -3.76
N LYS A 91 -18.49 -31.81 -3.07
CA LYS A 91 -17.62 -33.00 -2.94
C LYS A 91 -17.43 -33.68 -4.28
#